data_AF-A0AAV9QZL9-F1
#
_entry.id   AF-A0AAV9QZL9-F1
#
_cell.length_a   1.000
_cell.length_b   1.000
_cell.length_c   1.000
_cell.angle_alpha   90.00
_cell.angle_beta   90.00
_cell.angle_gamma   90.00
#
_symmetry.space_group_name_H-M   'P 1'
#
loop_
_entity.id
_entity.type
_entity.pdbx_description
1 polymer ?
#
loop_
_entity_poly.entity_id
_entity_poly.type
_entity_poly.pdbx_seq_one_letter_code
_entity_poly.pdbx_strand_id
1 'polypeptide(L)'
;MALIQEPEIQLAQRLASNEKAIRTKAMKKLRKYISARSQRAAGGFTGDEVLKLWKGLFYCLWMQDKPLLQEELSNQISALIHSFHDIDKQLMYLESFLQTFKREWTGIDRLRMDKFYQVGTLCQ
;
A
#
# COMPACT_ATOMS: atom_id res chain seq x y z
N MET A 1 10.92 -27.50 -4.59
CA MET A 1 10.01 -26.96 -3.55
C MET A 1 9.57 -25.58 -3.98
N ALA A 2 8.33 -25.41 -4.43
CA ALA A 2 7.80 -24.09 -4.73
C ALA A 2 7.77 -23.30 -3.42
N LEU A 3 8.58 -22.23 -3.32
CA LEU A 3 8.52 -21.29 -2.21
C LEU A 3 7.06 -20.84 -2.10
N ILE A 4 6.39 -21.19 -0.99
CA ILE A 4 5.04 -20.72 -0.72
C ILE A 4 5.17 -19.20 -0.59
N GLN A 5 4.88 -18.48 -1.67
CA GLN A 5 4.97 -17.03 -1.69
C GLN A 5 3.94 -16.51 -0.71
N GLU A 6 4.41 -15.77 0.30
CA GLU A 6 3.56 -15.10 1.27
C GLU A 6 2.45 -14.32 0.55
N PRO A 7 1.19 -14.38 1.02
CA PRO A 7 0.06 -13.74 0.34
C PRO A 7 0.26 -12.24 0.12
N GLU A 8 1.03 -11.58 0.98
CA GLU A 8 1.47 -10.19 0.89
C GLU A 8 2.29 -9.94 -0.38
N ILE A 9 3.24 -10.84 -0.69
CA ILE A 9 4.11 -10.73 -1.87
C ILE A 9 3.28 -10.89 -3.14
N GLN A 10 2.36 -11.85 -3.17
CA GLN A 10 1.48 -12.05 -4.33
C GLN A 10 0.54 -10.86 -4.55
N LEU A 11 0.04 -10.25 -3.47
CA LEU A 11 -0.77 -9.03 -3.55
C LEU A 11 0.08 -7.86 -4.05
N ALA A 12 1.28 -7.68 -3.51
CA ALA A 12 2.20 -6.62 -3.91
C ALA A 12 2.58 -6.71 -5.40
N GLN A 13 2.88 -7.91 -5.89
CA GLN A 13 3.15 -8.15 -7.32
C GLN A 13 1.95 -7.78 -8.21
N ARG A 14 0.72 -8.14 -7.79
CA ARG A 14 -0.49 -7.78 -8.55
C ARG A 14 -0.80 -6.28 -8.52
N LEU A 15 -0.48 -5.60 -7.42
CA LEU A 15 -0.60 -4.14 -7.29
C LEU A 15 0.42 -3.41 -8.19
N ALA A 16 1.60 -3.99 -8.39
CA ALA A 16 2.64 -3.49 -9.28
C ALA A 16 2.46 -3.91 -10.76
N SER A 17 1.35 -4.57 -11.12
CA SER A 17 1.12 -5.01 -12.51
C SER A 17 0.93 -3.82 -13.47
N ASN A 18 1.37 -3.97 -14.71
CA ASN A 18 1.17 -2.99 -15.78
C ASN A 18 -0.32 -2.82 -16.14
N GLU A 19 -1.12 -3.86 -15.94
CA GLU A 19 -2.54 -3.86 -16.31
C GLU A 19 -3.41 -3.18 -15.24
N LYS A 20 -4.07 -2.07 -15.63
CA LYS A 20 -4.99 -1.33 -14.74
C LYS A 20 -6.07 -2.23 -14.12
N ALA A 21 -6.64 -3.14 -14.91
CA ALA A 21 -7.68 -4.06 -14.44
C ALA A 21 -7.18 -4.99 -13.33
N ILE A 22 -5.92 -5.43 -13.41
CA ILE A 22 -5.29 -6.25 -12.37
C ILE A 22 -5.05 -5.41 -11.10
N ARG A 23 -4.51 -4.19 -11.23
CA ARG A 23 -4.27 -3.29 -10.09
C ARG A 23 -5.56 -2.96 -9.34
N THR A 24 -6.65 -2.61 -10.05
CA THR A 24 -7.95 -2.31 -9.44
C THR A 24 -8.53 -3.52 -8.70
N LYS A 25 -8.43 -4.72 -9.28
CA LYS A 25 -8.86 -5.97 -8.60
C LYS A 25 -7.99 -6.25 -7.38
N ALA A 26 -6.68 -6.03 -7.48
CA ALA A 26 -5.74 -6.23 -6.39
C ALA A 26 -6.00 -5.26 -5.22
N MET A 27 -6.29 -3.99 -5.49
CA MET A 27 -6.64 -3.00 -4.47
C MET A 27 -7.91 -3.41 -3.69
N LYS A 28 -8.97 -3.82 -4.40
CA LYS A 28 -10.20 -4.33 -3.78
C LYS A 28 -9.94 -5.57 -2.91
N LYS A 29 -9.05 -6.47 -3.37
CA LYS A 29 -8.65 -7.66 -2.63
C LYS A 29 -7.82 -7.31 -1.40
N LEU A 30 -6.91 -6.34 -1.51
CA LEU A 30 -6.06 -5.85 -0.41
C LEU A 30 -6.92 -5.28 0.71
N ARG A 31 -7.90 -4.42 0.41
CA ARG A 31 -8.80 -3.86 1.43
C ARG A 31 -9.54 -4.94 2.22
N LYS A 32 -10.09 -5.95 1.51
CA LYS A 32 -10.75 -7.10 2.15
C LYS A 32 -9.77 -7.92 2.99
N TYR A 33 -8.55 -8.11 2.49
CA TYR A 33 -7.50 -8.86 3.17
C TYR A 33 -7.09 -8.19 4.49
N ILE A 34 -6.82 -6.88 4.47
CA ILE A 34 -6.48 -6.09 5.66
C ILE A 34 -7.62 -6.14 6.68
N SER A 35 -8.85 -5.88 6.26
CA SER A 35 -10.01 -5.89 7.16
C SER A 35 -10.25 -7.28 7.79
N ALA A 36 -10.19 -8.36 7.00
CA ALA A 36 -10.41 -9.72 7.50
C ALA A 36 -9.29 -10.19 8.44
N ARG A 37 -8.04 -9.79 8.18
CA ARG A 37 -6.90 -10.15 9.03
C ARG A 37 -6.84 -9.31 10.30
N SER A 38 -7.19 -8.02 10.22
CA SER A 38 -7.25 -7.14 11.40
C SER A 38 -8.32 -7.54 12.42
N GLN A 39 -9.35 -8.30 12.03
CA GLN A 39 -10.39 -8.80 12.95
C GLN A 39 -9.98 -10.07 13.71
N ARG A 40 -8.87 -10.73 13.36
CA ARG A 40 -8.44 -11.97 14.03
C ARG A 40 -7.68 -11.64 15.31
N ALA A 41 -8.21 -12.10 16.45
CA ALA A 41 -7.62 -11.91 17.78
C ALA A 41 -6.17 -12.43 17.95
N ALA A 42 -5.76 -13.42 17.13
CA ALA A 42 -4.43 -14.05 17.22
C ALA A 42 -3.50 -13.74 16.02
N GLY A 43 -3.93 -12.91 15.06
CA GLY A 43 -3.32 -12.86 13.73
C GLY A 43 -3.12 -11.44 13.23
N GLY A 44 -2.29 -10.67 13.90
CA GLY A 44 -1.90 -9.34 13.45
C GLY A 44 -1.02 -9.36 12.20
N PHE A 45 -0.74 -8.17 11.69
CA PHE A 45 0.35 -7.94 10.75
C PHE A 45 1.67 -7.72 11.51
N THR A 46 2.75 -8.24 10.92
CA THR A 46 4.13 -7.88 11.28
C THR A 46 4.61 -6.70 10.44
N GLY A 47 5.60 -5.94 10.92
CA GLY A 47 6.13 -4.79 10.18
C GLY A 47 6.66 -5.15 8.80
N ASP A 48 7.32 -6.31 8.66
CA ASP A 48 7.85 -6.80 7.38
C ASP A 48 6.74 -7.11 6.36
N GLU A 49 5.64 -7.74 6.80
CA GLU A 49 4.46 -7.98 5.96
C GLU A 49 3.84 -6.66 5.46
N VAL A 50 3.74 -5.65 6.33
CA VAL A 50 3.19 -4.34 5.98
C VAL A 50 4.13 -3.58 5.02
N LEU A 51 5.45 -3.69 5.20
CA LEU A 51 6.45 -3.15 4.28
C LEU A 51 6.37 -3.77 2.88
N LYS A 52 6.18 -5.10 2.78
CA LYS A 52 5.97 -5.80 1.50
C LYS A 52 4.73 -5.28 0.78
N LEU A 53 3.62 -5.08 1.50
CA LEU A 53 2.39 -4.52 0.95
C LEU A 53 2.60 -3.06 0.49
N TRP A 54 3.27 -2.24 1.30
CA TRP A 54 3.58 -0.85 0.96
C TRP A 54 4.45 -0.72 -0.28
N LYS A 55 5.41 -1.62 -0.49
CA LYS A 55 6.18 -1.67 -1.74
C LYS A 55 5.26 -1.86 -2.96
N GLY A 56 4.27 -2.76 -2.86
CA GLY A 56 3.26 -2.95 -3.90
C GLY A 56 2.36 -1.72 -4.12
N LEU A 57 1.92 -1.09 -3.04
CA LEU A 57 1.14 0.15 -3.08
C LEU A 57 1.91 1.31 -3.72
N PHE A 58 3.19 1.45 -3.37
CA PHE A 58 4.09 2.44 -3.94
C PHE A 58 4.17 2.30 -5.47
N TYR A 59 4.42 1.09 -5.98
CA TYR A 59 4.44 0.89 -7.43
C TYR A 59 3.06 1.01 -8.07
N CYS A 60 1.99 0.66 -7.38
CA CYS A 60 0.63 0.91 -7.87
C CYS A 60 0.36 2.41 -8.11
N LEU A 61 0.85 3.27 -7.21
CA LEU A 61 0.78 4.73 -7.34
C LEU A 61 1.74 5.25 -8.41
N TRP A 62 2.97 4.72 -8.46
CA TRP A 62 3.98 5.06 -9.45
C TRP A 62 3.48 4.88 -10.88
N MET A 63 2.71 3.81 -11.13
CA MET A 63 2.15 3.47 -12.44
C MET A 63 0.89 4.27 -12.80
N GLN A 64 0.45 5.22 -11.97
CA GLN A 64 -0.71 6.06 -12.23
C GLN A 64 -0.29 7.45 -12.70
N ASP A 65 -0.25 7.65 -14.01
CA ASP A 65 0.19 8.92 -14.60
C ASP A 65 -0.86 10.04 -14.54
N LYS A 66 -2.16 9.69 -14.52
CA LYS A 66 -3.26 10.66 -14.59
C LYS A 66 -3.52 11.34 -13.22
N PRO A 67 -3.46 12.68 -13.11
CA PRO A 67 -3.62 13.40 -11.84
C PRO A 67 -4.90 13.06 -11.06
N LEU A 68 -6.07 13.09 -11.72
CA LEU A 68 -7.35 12.77 -11.06
C LEU A 68 -7.42 11.35 -10.52
N LEU A 69 -6.86 10.38 -11.26
CA LEU A 69 -6.88 8.98 -10.84
C LEU A 69 -5.84 8.71 -9.75
N GLN A 70 -4.83 9.55 -9.66
CA GLN A 70 -3.80 9.47 -8.64
C GLN A 70 -4.31 10.04 -7.33
N GLU A 71 -5.01 11.18 -7.33
CA GLU A 71 -5.70 11.69 -6.15
C GLU A 71 -6.68 10.65 -5.59
N GLU A 72 -7.52 10.08 -6.46
CA GLU A 72 -8.45 9.02 -6.08
C GLU A 72 -7.73 7.78 -5.51
N LEU A 73 -6.59 7.39 -6.10
CA LEU A 73 -5.79 6.27 -5.59
C LEU A 73 -5.14 6.60 -4.25
N SER A 74 -4.65 7.82 -4.05
CA SER A 74 -4.10 8.30 -2.78
C SER A 74 -5.15 8.28 -1.68
N ASN A 75 -6.38 8.74 -1.98
CA ASN A 75 -7.51 8.66 -1.05
C ASN A 75 -7.83 7.21 -0.67
N GLN A 76 -7.83 6.29 -1.65
CA GLN A 76 -8.05 4.87 -1.39
C GLN A 76 -6.96 4.25 -0.52
N ILE A 77 -5.69 4.62 -0.74
CA ILE A 77 -4.54 4.12 0.02
C ILE A 77 -4.55 4.67 1.45
N SER A 78 -4.82 5.96 1.64
CA SER A 78 -4.97 6.55 2.98
C SER A 78 -6.11 5.86 3.74
N ALA A 79 -7.27 5.67 3.11
CA ALA A 79 -8.42 5.01 3.74
C ALA A 79 -8.17 3.55 4.19
N LEU A 80 -7.06 2.91 3.75
CA LEU A 80 -6.66 1.60 4.27
C LEU A 80 -6.25 1.66 5.75
N ILE A 81 -5.76 2.79 6.25
CA ILE A 81 -5.39 2.94 7.67
C ILE A 81 -6.59 2.69 8.59
N HIS A 82 -7.78 3.14 8.19
CA HIS A 82 -9.01 2.93 8.95
C HIS A 82 -9.54 1.49 8.85
N SER A 83 -8.95 0.64 8.01
CA SER A 83 -9.29 -0.79 7.97
C SER A 83 -8.61 -1.60 9.07
N PHE A 84 -7.63 -0.99 9.76
CA PHE A 84 -7.01 -1.56 10.95
C PHE A 84 -7.79 -1.14 12.20
N HIS A 85 -8.14 -2.11 13.03
CA HIS A 85 -8.94 -1.89 14.24
C HIS A 85 -8.11 -1.47 15.46
N ASP A 86 -6.79 -1.62 15.39
CA ASP A 86 -5.83 -1.39 16.47
C ASP A 86 -4.91 -0.22 16.13
N ILE A 87 -4.70 0.69 17.09
CA ILE A 87 -3.84 1.87 16.96
C ILE A 87 -2.39 1.46 16.69
N ASP A 88 -1.89 0.39 17.32
CA ASP A 88 -0.52 -0.09 17.08
C ASP A 88 -0.34 -0.55 15.62
N LYS A 89 -1.39 -1.10 15.00
CA LYS A 89 -1.37 -1.50 13.59
C LYS A 89 -1.51 -0.33 12.64
N GLN A 90 -2.26 0.70 13.02
CA GLN A 90 -2.32 1.97 12.28
C GLN A 90 -0.96 2.68 12.29
N LEU A 91 -0.30 2.73 13.46
CA LEU A 91 1.05 3.28 13.59
C LEU A 91 2.07 2.48 12.78
N MET A 92 2.01 1.14 12.83
CA MET A 92 2.86 0.26 12.01
C MET A 92 2.65 0.50 10.50
N TYR A 93 1.41 0.76 10.08
CA TYR A 93 1.11 1.11 8.69
C TYR A 93 1.75 2.45 8.30
N LEU A 94 1.66 3.47 9.16
CA LEU A 94 2.29 4.77 8.94
C LEU A 94 3.82 4.70 8.98
N GLU A 95 4.40 3.94 9.90
CA GLU A 95 5.84 3.75 9.98
C GLU A 95 6.36 3.06 8.71
N SER A 96 5.68 2.01 8.25
CA SER A 96 6.03 1.30 7.01
C SER A 96 5.91 2.21 5.77
N PHE A 97 4.92 3.11 5.75
CA PHE A 97 4.81 4.15 4.74
C PHE A 97 6.06 5.04 4.72
N LEU A 98 6.40 5.64 5.87
CA LEU A 98 7.53 6.56 5.99
C LEU A 98 8.86 5.88 5.64
N GLN A 99 9.05 4.63 6.07
CA GLN A 99 10.24 3.85 5.71
C GLN A 99 10.33 3.59 4.20
N THR A 100 9.22 3.19 3.57
CA THR A 100 9.15 2.98 2.12
C THR A 100 9.43 4.29 1.38
N PHE A 101 8.81 5.38 1.82
CA PHE A 101 8.98 6.70 1.23
C PHE A 101 10.41 7.20 1.33
N LYS A 102 11.02 7.12 2.52
CA LYS A 102 12.42 7.51 2.75
C LYS A 102 13.39 6.73 1.85
N ARG A 103 13.15 5.43 1.66
CA ARG A 103 14.01 4.59 0.82
C ARG A 103 13.91 4.97 -0.67
N GLU A 104 12.69 5.14 -1.16
CA GLU A 104 12.45 5.41 -2.58
C GLU A 104 12.56 6.90 -2.93
N TRP A 105 12.68 7.79 -1.93
CA TRP A 105 12.78 9.26 -2.11
C TRP A 105 13.85 9.68 -3.12
N THR A 106 15.01 9.02 -3.08
CA THR A 106 16.14 9.32 -3.98
C THR A 106 15.88 8.91 -5.44
N GLY A 107 14.92 8.01 -5.68
CA GLY A 107 14.53 7.54 -7.01
C GLY A 107 13.34 8.26 -7.62
N ILE A 108 12.65 9.14 -6.87
CA ILE A 108 11.49 9.88 -7.37
C ILE A 108 11.96 11.10 -8.18
N ASP A 109 11.71 11.07 -9.48
CA ASP A 109 11.94 12.22 -10.37
C ASP A 109 10.95 13.37 -10.06
N ARG A 110 11.37 14.63 -10.31
CA ARG A 110 10.58 15.85 -10.01
C ARG A 110 9.14 15.78 -10.53
N LEU A 111 8.91 15.16 -11.69
CA LEU A 111 7.59 15.03 -12.32
C LEU A 111 6.61 14.11 -11.56
N ARG A 112 7.10 13.32 -10.60
CA ARG A 112 6.29 12.37 -9.80
C ARG A 112 6.14 12.81 -8.34
N MET A 113 6.82 13.88 -7.91
CA MET A 113 6.82 14.31 -6.50
C MET A 113 5.43 14.74 -6.01
N ASP A 114 4.62 15.42 -6.82
CA ASP A 114 3.29 15.89 -6.41
C ASP A 114 2.37 14.78 -5.89
N LYS A 115 2.58 13.55 -6.41
CA LYS A 115 1.79 12.36 -6.06
C LYS A 115 2.07 11.82 -4.67
N PHE A 116 3.33 11.93 -4.29
CA PHE A 116 3.89 11.41 -3.07
C PHE A 116 3.63 12.33 -1.88
N TYR A 117 3.62 13.65 -2.11
CA TYR A 117 3.20 14.63 -1.10
C TYR A 117 1.72 14.47 -0.71
N GLN A 118 0.82 14.23 -1.68
CA GLN A 118 -0.61 14.10 -1.41
C GLN A 118 -0.94 12.91 -0.49
N VAL A 119 -0.30 11.76 -0.67
CA VAL A 119 -0.47 10.59 0.23
C VAL A 119 0.01 10.92 1.64
N GLY A 120 1.14 11.64 1.78
CA GLY A 120 1.66 12.04 3.08
C GLY A 120 0.72 12.98 3.85
N THR A 121 0.08 13.93 3.15
CA THR A 121 -0.89 14.85 3.75
C THR A 121 -2.20 14.16 4.14
N LEU A 122 -2.64 13.16 3.37
CA LEU A 122 -3.90 12.45 3.61
C LEU A 122 -3.82 11.38 4.71
N CYS A 123 -2.63 11.01 5.17
CA CYS A 123 -2.43 10.03 6.23
C CYS A 123 -2.36 10.67 7.64
N GLN A 124 -2.58 11.99 7.76
CA GLN A 124 -2.82 12.72 9.02
C GLN A 124 -4.30 12.75 9.36
#